data_AF-A0A4R2C300-F1
#
_entry.id   AF-A0A4R2C300-F1
#
_cell.length_a   1.000
_cell.length_b   1.000
_cell.length_c   1.000
_cell.angle_alpha   90.00
_cell.angle_beta   90.00
_cell.angle_gamma   90.00
#
_symmetry.space_group_name_H-M   'P 1'
#
loop_
_entity.id
_entity.type
_entity.pdbx_description
1 polymer ?
#
loop_
_entity_poly.entity_id
_entity_poly.type
_entity_poly.pdbx_seq_one_letter_code
_entity_poly.pdbx_strand_id
1 'polypeptide(L)'
;MGLIDRLRGRAAGQGAMQAATTPQVQVLGGDDDLEVVGESNYQSALWAICGERLGERVRYTITAVLVPEPENAYDPNAIAVLIAGQIVGYLDRQTAGLYIRSLHEQMASRGAYVGLKGVIVGGGHRNDGPGRLGVWLEHDPRDFGVQRTPPVPGNRPQPGTGAMRTGFSEAWLTDAEDNSYDLSWFNELPDGDRSAIAMLRDLLATDPDPIDRHFQYAELEARLYRCRDVYDSALDEFDDACRRHDAEMETICQAFNAKWGKVPRLETYRQMAIRQQKKKDWDACLWWAERGLALYGNAAAREDAVEDLLKRRNRARQKLESQR
;
A
#
# COMPACT_ATOMS: atom_id res chain seq x y z
N MET A 1 -22.32 -56.17 -40.93
CA MET A 1 -21.77 -55.02 -40.17
C MET A 1 -22.79 -54.65 -39.09
N GLY A 2 -22.53 -55.03 -37.82
CA GLY A 2 -23.12 -54.58 -36.52
C GLY A 2 -24.65 -54.59 -36.33
N LEU A 3 -25.35 -55.31 -35.42
CA LEU A 3 -25.08 -55.65 -34.00
C LEU A 3 -24.63 -54.38 -33.23
N ILE A 4 -25.32 -53.80 -32.23
CA ILE A 4 -26.00 -54.37 -31.06
C ILE A 4 -27.05 -53.37 -30.51
N ASP A 5 -28.19 -53.92 -30.14
CA ASP A 5 -29.33 -53.37 -29.40
C ASP A 5 -29.10 -53.43 -27.87
N ARG A 6 -29.88 -52.68 -27.09
CA ARG A 6 -30.33 -52.93 -25.69
C ARG A 6 -29.96 -51.96 -24.56
N LEU A 7 -31.04 -51.33 -24.08
CA LEU A 7 -31.64 -51.44 -22.73
C LEU A 7 -30.72 -51.31 -21.49
N ARG A 8 -31.04 -50.31 -20.65
CA ARG A 8 -31.49 -50.53 -19.26
C ARG A 8 -31.96 -49.21 -18.64
N GLY A 9 -33.24 -49.16 -18.27
CA GLY A 9 -33.71 -48.19 -17.29
C GLY A 9 -33.26 -48.58 -15.87
N ARG A 10 -33.06 -47.59 -15.01
CA ARG A 10 -33.48 -47.62 -13.61
C ARG A 10 -33.28 -46.26 -12.95
N ALA A 11 -34.26 -45.93 -12.12
CA ALA A 11 -34.39 -44.74 -11.30
C ALA A 11 -33.20 -44.48 -10.38
N ALA A 12 -33.00 -43.20 -10.07
CA ALA A 12 -32.38 -42.57 -8.91
C ALA A 12 -31.63 -41.32 -9.43
N GLY A 13 -31.80 -40.13 -8.91
CA GLY A 13 -32.47 -39.72 -7.68
C GLY A 13 -32.72 -38.23 -7.76
N GLN A 14 -33.70 -37.80 -6.98
CA GLN A 14 -33.85 -36.43 -6.56
C GLN A 14 -32.57 -36.03 -5.83
N GLY A 15 -31.60 -35.51 -6.57
CA GLY A 15 -30.54 -34.68 -6.00
C GLY A 15 -31.21 -33.37 -5.65
N ALA A 16 -31.70 -33.28 -4.41
CA ALA A 16 -32.01 -32.00 -3.80
C ALA A 16 -30.80 -31.10 -4.05
N MET A 17 -31.00 -30.09 -4.91
CA MET A 17 -30.06 -29.01 -5.11
C MET A 17 -29.92 -28.40 -3.72
N GLN A 18 -28.83 -28.75 -3.03
CA GLN A 18 -28.51 -28.20 -1.72
C GLN A 18 -28.58 -26.69 -1.91
N ALA A 19 -29.52 -26.07 -1.24
CA ALA A 19 -29.57 -24.62 -1.14
C ALA A 19 -28.16 -24.22 -0.68
N ALA A 20 -27.43 -23.52 -1.54
CA ALA A 20 -26.11 -23.03 -1.21
C ALA A 20 -26.27 -22.12 0.00
N THR A 21 -25.98 -22.65 1.19
CA THR A 21 -26.03 -21.89 2.43
C THR A 21 -25.05 -20.74 2.24
N THR A 22 -25.55 -19.51 2.20
CA THR A 22 -24.69 -18.34 2.15
C THR A 22 -23.69 -18.45 3.30
N PRO A 23 -22.37 -18.44 3.04
CA PRO A 23 -21.39 -18.59 4.09
C PRO A 23 -21.63 -17.51 5.14
N GLN A 24 -21.74 -17.91 6.42
CA GLN A 24 -21.91 -16.95 7.50
C GLN A 24 -20.64 -16.11 7.62
N VAL A 25 -20.79 -14.80 7.78
CA VAL A 25 -19.69 -13.86 7.99
C VAL A 25 -19.84 -13.27 9.38
N GLN A 26 -18.80 -13.40 10.20
CA GLN A 26 -18.71 -12.71 11.48
C GLN A 26 -17.86 -11.46 11.32
N VAL A 27 -18.48 -10.29 11.54
CA VAL A 27 -17.78 -9.01 11.51
C VAL A 27 -17.10 -8.77 12.84
N LEU A 28 -15.78 -8.63 12.82
CA LEU A 28 -14.97 -8.14 13.93
C LEU A 28 -14.82 -6.62 13.82
N GLY A 29 -14.64 -5.98 14.96
CA GLY A 29 -14.38 -4.55 15.05
C GLY A 29 -12.96 -4.26 15.46
N GLY A 30 -12.66 -2.98 15.63
CA GLY A 30 -11.40 -2.49 16.13
C GLY A 30 -11.17 -1.08 15.63
N ASP A 31 -10.10 -0.47 16.10
CA ASP A 31 -9.73 0.92 15.83
C ASP A 31 -8.34 1.03 15.17
N ASP A 32 -7.66 -0.09 14.92
CA ASP A 32 -6.40 -0.11 14.15
C ASP A 32 -6.70 -0.24 12.65
N ASP A 33 -6.02 0.58 11.86
CA ASP A 33 -6.05 0.51 10.41
C ASP A 33 -5.31 -0.75 9.91
N LEU A 34 -5.96 -1.48 9.01
CA LEU A 34 -5.41 -2.60 8.27
C LEU A 34 -5.41 -2.25 6.79
N GLU A 35 -4.20 -2.09 6.24
CA GLU A 35 -3.98 -1.75 4.83
C GLU A 35 -4.33 -2.93 3.92
N VAL A 36 -5.04 -2.63 2.84
CA VAL A 36 -5.22 -3.55 1.70
C VAL A 36 -4.21 -3.16 0.63
N VAL A 37 -3.58 -4.15 -0.02
CA VAL A 37 -2.61 -3.93 -1.09
C VAL A 37 -3.05 -4.58 -2.40
N GLY A 38 -2.53 -4.06 -3.52
CA GLY A 38 -2.77 -4.59 -4.85
C GLY A 38 -4.08 -4.12 -5.49
N GLU A 39 -4.76 -3.16 -4.88
CA GLU A 39 -6.07 -2.62 -5.30
C GLU A 39 -6.03 -2.03 -6.70
N SER A 40 -4.85 -1.62 -7.18
CA SER A 40 -4.65 -1.17 -8.56
C SER A 40 -5.06 -2.19 -9.60
N ASN A 41 -5.00 -3.50 -9.27
CA ASN A 41 -5.40 -4.59 -10.16
C ASN A 41 -6.91 -4.86 -10.12
N TYR A 42 -7.63 -4.25 -9.18
CA TYR A 42 -9.04 -4.52 -8.89
C TYR A 42 -9.93 -3.25 -8.97
N GLN A 43 -9.47 -2.23 -9.68
CA GLN A 43 -10.19 -0.95 -9.80
C GLN A 43 -11.58 -1.11 -10.41
N SER A 44 -11.75 -2.01 -11.39
CA SER A 44 -13.06 -2.29 -11.96
C SER A 44 -14.05 -2.85 -10.93
N ALA A 45 -13.60 -3.78 -10.07
CA ALA A 45 -14.41 -4.32 -8.98
C ALA A 45 -14.76 -3.24 -7.95
N LEU A 46 -13.80 -2.41 -7.55
CA LEU A 46 -14.01 -1.32 -6.59
C LEU A 46 -15.04 -0.30 -7.10
N TRP A 47 -14.96 0.08 -8.37
CA TRP A 47 -15.93 0.97 -8.99
C TRP A 47 -17.34 0.34 -9.08
N ALA A 48 -17.43 -0.95 -9.40
CA ALA A 48 -18.70 -1.67 -9.43
C ALA A 48 -19.36 -1.69 -8.03
N ILE A 49 -18.59 -1.97 -6.98
CA ILE A 49 -19.06 -1.95 -5.59
C ILE A 49 -19.60 -0.58 -5.19
N CYS A 50 -18.96 0.50 -5.66
CA CYS A 50 -19.35 1.87 -5.34
C CYS A 50 -20.49 2.41 -6.22
N GLY A 51 -21.10 1.57 -7.07
CA GLY A 51 -22.24 1.94 -7.91
C GLY A 51 -21.88 2.60 -9.23
N GLU A 52 -20.69 2.32 -9.78
CA GLU A 52 -20.23 2.70 -11.13
C GLU A 52 -20.25 4.21 -11.45
N ARG A 53 -20.21 5.07 -10.43
CA ARG A 53 -20.11 6.53 -10.61
C ARG A 53 -18.67 6.95 -10.92
N LEU A 54 -18.19 6.48 -12.06
CA LEU A 54 -16.81 6.69 -12.51
C LEU A 54 -16.48 8.19 -12.53
N GLY A 55 -15.47 8.55 -11.74
CA GLY A 55 -14.97 9.91 -11.66
C GLY A 55 -15.65 10.81 -10.62
N GLU A 56 -16.51 10.28 -9.76
CA GLU A 56 -16.90 10.99 -8.52
C GLU A 56 -15.91 10.68 -7.40
N ARG A 57 -15.72 11.61 -6.45
CA ARG A 57 -15.02 11.27 -5.20
C ARG A 57 -15.89 10.32 -4.40
N VAL A 58 -15.30 9.21 -3.97
CA VAL A 58 -15.98 8.14 -3.25
C VAL A 58 -15.45 8.10 -1.82
N ARG A 59 -16.39 8.01 -0.86
CA ARG A 59 -16.16 7.52 0.50
C ARG A 59 -17.31 6.58 0.83
N TYR A 60 -17.04 5.28 0.78
CA TYR A 60 -18.07 4.25 0.86
C TYR A 60 -17.72 3.24 1.95
N THR A 61 -18.54 3.18 3.01
CA THR A 61 -18.35 2.21 4.09
C THR A 61 -18.66 0.80 3.61
N ILE A 62 -17.81 -0.14 3.95
CA ILE A 62 -17.88 -1.53 3.50
C ILE A 62 -17.71 -2.50 4.66
N THR A 63 -18.10 -3.74 4.40
CA THR A 63 -17.67 -4.91 5.16
C THR A 63 -16.86 -5.77 4.19
N ALA A 64 -15.57 -5.94 4.46
CA ALA A 64 -14.72 -6.85 3.71
C ALA A 64 -14.62 -8.20 4.39
N VAL A 65 -14.43 -9.26 3.63
CA VAL A 65 -14.24 -10.63 4.11
C VAL A 65 -12.81 -11.05 3.82
N LEU A 66 -12.13 -11.58 4.84
CA LEU A 66 -10.78 -12.13 4.70
C LEU A 66 -10.86 -13.60 4.27
N VAL A 67 -10.22 -13.94 3.16
CA VAL A 67 -10.25 -15.28 2.56
C VAL A 67 -8.83 -15.81 2.34
N PRO A 68 -8.39 -16.83 3.10
CA PRO A 68 -7.14 -17.52 2.85
C PRO A 68 -7.07 -18.17 1.47
N GLU A 69 -5.92 -18.04 0.78
CA GLU A 69 -5.62 -18.71 -0.49
C GLU A 69 -4.38 -19.62 -0.33
N PRO A 70 -4.49 -20.79 0.33
CA PRO A 70 -3.34 -21.68 0.56
C PRO A 70 -2.69 -22.21 -0.72
N GLU A 71 -3.45 -22.26 -1.82
CA GLU A 71 -3.00 -22.70 -3.13
C GLU A 71 -2.48 -21.54 -4.01
N ASN A 72 -2.31 -20.34 -3.45
CA ASN A 72 -1.78 -19.20 -4.20
C ASN A 72 -0.32 -19.44 -4.60
N ALA A 73 -0.04 -19.36 -5.91
CA ALA A 73 1.26 -19.71 -6.48
C ALA A 73 2.41 -18.78 -6.05
N TYR A 74 2.12 -17.59 -5.53
CA TYR A 74 3.12 -16.60 -5.13
C TYR A 74 3.39 -16.59 -3.62
N ASP A 75 2.34 -16.81 -2.83
CA ASP A 75 2.42 -16.81 -1.37
C ASP A 75 1.36 -17.74 -0.76
N PRO A 76 1.73 -18.89 -0.18
CA PRO A 76 0.76 -19.82 0.42
C PRO A 76 0.07 -19.26 1.68
N ASN A 77 0.53 -18.13 2.20
CA ASN A 77 -0.10 -17.41 3.30
C ASN A 77 -1.01 -16.27 2.82
N ALA A 78 -1.23 -16.11 1.51
CA ALA A 78 -2.02 -15.01 0.97
C ALA A 78 -3.43 -14.98 1.57
N ILE A 79 -3.86 -13.78 1.97
CA ILE A 79 -5.22 -13.51 2.43
C ILE A 79 -5.84 -12.50 1.47
N ALA A 80 -6.78 -12.98 0.66
CA ALA A 80 -7.57 -12.13 -0.23
C ALA A 80 -8.58 -11.32 0.58
N VAL A 81 -8.80 -10.08 0.16
CA VAL A 81 -9.81 -9.18 0.70
C VAL A 81 -10.96 -9.13 -0.29
N LEU A 82 -12.13 -9.60 0.12
CA LEU A 82 -13.33 -9.62 -0.71
C LEU A 82 -14.36 -8.62 -0.21
N ILE A 83 -14.97 -7.86 -1.11
CA ILE A 83 -16.12 -7.00 -0.80
C ILE A 83 -17.25 -7.40 -1.75
N ALA A 84 -18.44 -7.64 -1.21
CA ALA A 84 -19.59 -8.13 -1.98
C ALA A 84 -19.27 -9.37 -2.86
N GLY A 85 -18.38 -10.24 -2.40
CA GLY A 85 -17.95 -11.45 -3.11
C GLY A 85 -16.90 -11.23 -4.20
N GLN A 86 -16.42 -10.01 -4.42
CA GLN A 86 -15.37 -9.69 -5.38
C GLN A 86 -14.04 -9.44 -4.67
N ILE A 87 -12.95 -9.98 -5.20
CA ILE A 87 -11.61 -9.66 -4.71
C ILE A 87 -11.29 -8.21 -5.06
N VAL A 88 -10.86 -7.45 -4.05
CA VAL A 88 -10.50 -6.03 -4.18
C VAL A 88 -9.03 -5.76 -3.86
N GLY A 89 -8.32 -6.76 -3.33
CA GLY A 89 -6.92 -6.69 -2.97
C GLY A 89 -6.55 -7.84 -2.02
N TYR A 90 -5.41 -7.69 -1.37
CA TYR A 90 -4.86 -8.67 -0.43
C TYR A 90 -4.35 -7.96 0.82
N LEU A 91 -4.18 -8.69 1.92
CA LEU A 91 -3.28 -8.22 2.97
C LEU A 91 -1.84 -8.33 2.47
N ASP A 92 -0.97 -7.43 2.94
CA ASP A 92 0.44 -7.54 2.61
C ASP A 92 1.02 -8.85 3.18
N ARG A 93 2.08 -9.36 2.54
CA ARG A 93 2.66 -10.67 2.84
C ARG A 93 3.06 -10.85 4.31
N GLN A 94 3.56 -9.79 4.96
CA GLN A 94 4.00 -9.87 6.35
C GLN A 94 2.78 -10.00 7.27
N THR A 95 1.81 -9.10 7.13
CA THR A 95 0.57 -9.14 7.91
C THR A 95 -0.21 -10.43 7.67
N ALA A 96 -0.28 -10.88 6.42
CA ALA A 96 -0.93 -12.13 6.07
C ALA A 96 -0.28 -13.33 6.78
N GLY A 97 1.07 -13.40 6.80
CA GLY A 97 1.80 -14.43 7.52
C GLY A 97 1.59 -14.43 9.03
N LEU A 98 1.36 -13.26 9.64
CA LEU A 98 1.00 -13.14 11.05
C LEU A 98 -0.44 -13.62 11.32
N TYR A 99 -1.37 -13.30 10.42
CA TYR A 99 -2.81 -13.44 10.69
C TYR A 99 -3.36 -14.80 10.27
N ILE A 100 -2.73 -15.45 9.29
CA ILE A 100 -3.25 -16.65 8.62
C ILE A 100 -3.62 -17.78 9.59
N ARG A 101 -2.80 -17.99 10.64
CA ARG A 101 -3.04 -19.04 11.63
C ARG A 101 -4.31 -18.77 12.43
N SER A 102 -4.39 -17.60 13.06
CA SER A 102 -5.54 -17.22 13.88
C SER A 102 -6.81 -17.09 13.02
N LEU A 103 -6.69 -16.63 11.77
CA LEU A 103 -7.80 -16.59 10.84
C LEU A 103 -8.35 -18.00 10.56
N HIS A 104 -7.50 -19.01 10.32
CA HIS A 104 -7.94 -20.39 10.18
C HIS A 104 -8.61 -20.94 11.45
N GLU A 105 -8.02 -20.69 12.63
CA GLU A 105 -8.57 -21.14 13.92
C GLU A 105 -9.95 -20.52 14.19
N GLN A 106 -10.11 -19.23 13.89
CA GLN A 106 -11.38 -18.54 14.00
C GLN A 106 -12.43 -19.09 13.04
N MET A 107 -12.09 -19.29 11.76
CA MET A 107 -13.03 -19.80 10.78
C MET A 107 -13.48 -21.23 11.10
N ALA A 108 -12.55 -22.07 11.56
CA ALA A 108 -12.84 -23.45 11.95
C ALA A 108 -13.72 -23.53 13.21
N SER A 109 -13.43 -22.72 14.24
CA SER A 109 -14.18 -22.73 15.50
C SER A 109 -15.59 -22.14 15.38
N ARG A 110 -15.77 -21.13 14.52
CA ARG A 110 -17.03 -20.40 14.37
C ARG A 110 -17.91 -20.95 13.24
N GLY A 111 -17.33 -21.71 12.31
CA GLY A 111 -18.03 -22.14 11.09
C GLY A 111 -18.44 -20.96 10.20
N ALA A 112 -17.73 -19.82 10.30
CA ALA A 112 -18.03 -18.57 9.63
C ALA A 112 -16.74 -17.91 9.14
N TYR A 113 -16.82 -17.16 8.04
CA TYR A 113 -15.73 -16.30 7.58
C TYR A 113 -15.56 -15.09 8.49
N VAL A 114 -14.35 -14.55 8.56
CA VAL A 114 -14.06 -13.31 9.29
C VAL A 114 -14.26 -12.13 8.36
N GLY A 115 -15.10 -11.19 8.78
CA GLY A 115 -15.29 -9.91 8.13
C GLY A 115 -14.75 -8.77 8.97
N LEU A 116 -14.35 -7.68 8.31
CA LEU A 116 -13.89 -6.45 8.92
C LEU A 116 -14.66 -5.28 8.32
N LYS A 117 -14.93 -4.26 9.15
CA LYS A 117 -15.42 -2.97 8.64
C LYS A 117 -14.30 -2.26 7.90
N GLY A 118 -14.67 -1.32 7.05
CA GLY A 118 -13.70 -0.50 6.36
C GLY A 118 -14.34 0.56 5.50
N VAL A 119 -13.51 1.19 4.68
CA VAL A 119 -13.92 2.23 3.75
C VAL A 119 -13.20 2.08 2.42
N ILE A 120 -13.97 2.19 1.32
CA ILE A 120 -13.43 2.47 -0.01
C ILE A 120 -13.36 3.99 -0.16
N VAL A 121 -12.18 4.50 -0.49
CA VAL A 121 -11.95 5.94 -0.64
C VAL A 121 -11.17 6.24 -1.91
N GLY A 122 -11.37 7.42 -2.48
CA GLY A 122 -10.62 7.92 -3.64
C GLY A 122 -11.55 8.34 -4.77
N GLY A 123 -11.20 7.98 -6.01
CA GLY A 123 -11.99 8.35 -7.18
C GLY A 123 -11.72 9.78 -7.64
N GLY A 124 -12.75 10.47 -8.13
CA GLY A 124 -12.65 11.79 -8.77
C GLY A 124 -12.35 11.69 -10.27
N HIS A 125 -12.71 12.72 -11.03
CA HIS A 125 -12.54 12.75 -12.48
C HIS A 125 -11.10 13.14 -12.79
N ARG A 126 -10.41 12.37 -13.63
CA ARG A 126 -9.05 12.70 -14.11
C ARG A 126 -9.06 12.69 -15.63
N ASN A 127 -8.11 13.39 -16.23
CA ASN A 127 -8.01 13.48 -17.70
C ASN A 127 -7.66 12.14 -18.37
N ASP A 128 -7.15 11.16 -17.62
CA ASP A 128 -6.81 9.79 -18.06
C ASP A 128 -7.83 8.73 -17.63
N GLY A 129 -8.97 9.17 -17.08
CA GLY A 129 -10.05 8.31 -16.63
C GLY A 129 -10.42 8.54 -15.17
N PRO A 130 -11.22 7.65 -14.58
CA PRO A 130 -11.62 7.77 -13.18
C PRO A 130 -10.42 7.56 -12.25
N GLY A 131 -10.33 8.38 -11.20
CA GLY A 131 -9.32 8.22 -10.15
C GLY A 131 -9.37 6.87 -9.47
N ARG A 132 -8.24 6.46 -8.91
CA ARG A 132 -8.17 5.15 -8.28
C ARG A 132 -8.84 5.16 -6.91
N LEU A 133 -9.42 4.02 -6.57
CA LEU A 133 -9.99 3.72 -5.28
C LEU A 133 -9.00 2.87 -4.48
N GLY A 134 -8.86 3.17 -3.18
CA GLY A 134 -8.14 2.38 -2.21
C GLY A 134 -9.08 1.83 -1.14
N VAL A 135 -8.61 0.84 -0.39
CA VAL A 135 -9.41 0.17 0.67
C VAL A 135 -8.64 0.17 1.99
N TRP A 136 -9.33 0.58 3.05
CA TRP A 136 -8.81 0.53 4.41
C TRP A 136 -9.78 -0.24 5.30
N LEU A 137 -9.27 -1.18 6.09
CA LEU A 137 -10.07 -1.97 7.02
C LEU A 137 -9.79 -1.56 8.46
N GLU A 138 -10.76 -1.76 9.33
CA GLU A 138 -10.66 -1.52 10.77
C GLU A 138 -10.61 -2.88 11.46
N HIS A 139 -9.65 -3.07 12.37
CA HIS A 139 -9.48 -4.34 13.07
C HIS A 139 -8.83 -4.18 14.45
N ASP A 140 -8.90 -5.23 15.27
CA ASP A 140 -8.11 -5.39 16.48
C ASP A 140 -7.05 -6.49 16.24
N PRO A 141 -5.75 -6.18 16.23
CA PRO A 141 -4.69 -7.16 16.01
C PRO A 141 -4.75 -8.35 16.99
N ARG A 142 -5.33 -8.15 18.19
CA ARG A 142 -5.45 -9.21 19.21
C ARG A 142 -6.38 -10.33 18.77
N ASP A 143 -7.38 -10.02 17.94
CA ASP A 143 -8.25 -11.06 17.37
C ASP A 143 -7.43 -12.01 16.48
N PHE A 144 -6.35 -11.53 15.88
CA PHE A 144 -5.46 -12.29 15.01
C PHE A 144 -4.20 -12.81 15.71
N GLY A 145 -4.22 -12.87 17.04
CA GLY A 145 -3.11 -13.42 17.83
C GLY A 145 -1.89 -12.50 17.91
N VAL A 146 -2.01 -11.24 17.47
CA VAL A 146 -0.94 -10.24 17.58
C VAL A 146 -1.11 -9.47 18.88
N GLN A 147 -0.11 -9.57 19.77
CA GLN A 147 -0.17 -8.87 21.05
C GLN A 147 0.02 -7.37 20.85
N ARG A 148 -0.91 -6.57 21.37
CA ARG A 148 -0.66 -5.16 21.66
C ARG A 148 0.41 -5.09 22.74
N THR A 149 1.53 -4.42 22.47
CA THR A 149 2.45 -3.99 23.53
C THR A 149 1.64 -3.10 24.49
N PRO A 150 1.54 -3.42 25.80
CA PRO A 150 0.71 -2.63 26.71
C PRO A 150 1.25 -1.19 26.78
N PRO A 151 0.38 -0.16 26.82
CA PRO A 151 0.82 1.18 27.12
C PRO A 151 1.41 1.21 28.53
N VAL A 152 2.68 1.57 28.65
CA VAL A 152 3.35 1.78 29.94
C VAL A 152 2.62 2.94 30.66
N PRO A 153 2.16 2.77 31.91
CA PRO A 153 1.45 3.84 32.62
C PRO A 153 2.41 5.01 32.86
N GLY A 154 2.13 6.16 32.24
CA GLY A 154 2.94 7.38 32.38
C GLY A 154 3.26 8.08 31.06
N ASN A 155 3.14 7.39 29.92
CA ASN A 155 3.16 8.01 28.61
C ASN A 155 1.73 8.09 28.06
N ARG A 156 1.23 9.29 27.76
CA ARG A 156 0.09 9.40 26.84
C ARG A 156 0.46 8.66 25.55
N PRO A 157 -0.42 7.84 24.96
CA PRO A 157 -0.14 7.21 23.68
C PRO A 157 0.13 8.31 22.64
N GLN A 158 1.34 8.30 22.06
CA GLN A 158 1.63 9.11 20.89
C GLN A 158 0.89 8.49 19.69
N PRO A 159 0.25 9.29 18.82
CA PRO A 159 -0.32 8.80 17.58
C PRO A 159 0.82 8.24 16.73
N GLY A 160 0.93 6.91 16.63
CA GLY A 160 2.12 6.31 16.04
C GLY A 160 2.18 4.78 15.94
N THR A 161 1.15 4.04 16.33
CA THR A 161 1.16 2.56 16.19
C THR A 161 0.54 2.06 14.89
N GLY A 162 0.06 2.95 14.01
CA GLY A 162 -0.13 2.61 12.60
C GLY A 162 1.21 2.22 11.97
N ALA A 163 1.22 1.16 11.17
CA ALA A 163 2.39 0.69 10.44
C ALA A 163 2.74 1.69 9.32
N MET A 164 3.34 2.82 9.73
CA MET A 164 3.75 3.94 8.88
C MET A 164 4.45 3.47 7.62
N ARG A 165 3.73 3.57 6.50
CA ARG A 165 4.25 3.20 5.18
C ARG A 165 5.04 4.36 4.60
N THR A 166 4.38 5.36 4.03
CA THR A 166 5.04 6.55 3.49
C THR A 166 5.10 7.71 4.48
N GLY A 167 4.46 7.60 5.65
CA GLY A 167 4.32 8.72 6.59
C GLY A 167 3.20 9.69 6.23
N PHE A 168 2.60 9.59 5.03
CA PHE A 168 1.63 10.57 4.55
C PHE A 168 0.32 10.53 5.34
N SER A 169 -0.16 9.34 5.70
CA SER A 169 -1.38 9.18 6.51
C SER A 169 -1.18 9.70 7.93
N GLU A 170 -0.04 9.37 8.55
CA GLU A 170 0.33 9.91 9.87
C GLU A 170 0.48 11.42 9.81
N ALA A 171 1.06 11.94 8.73
CA ALA A 171 1.20 13.36 8.54
C ALA A 171 -0.16 14.05 8.42
N TRP A 172 -1.07 13.50 7.61
CA TRP A 172 -2.42 14.03 7.47
C TRP A 172 -3.20 14.03 8.79
N LEU A 173 -3.05 12.99 9.59
CA LEU A 173 -3.71 12.86 10.89
C LEU A 173 -3.14 13.86 11.90
N THR A 174 -1.81 13.95 12.02
CA THR A 174 -1.21 14.86 13.01
C THR A 174 -1.27 16.33 12.60
N ASP A 175 -1.39 16.66 11.30
CA ASP A 175 -1.70 18.02 10.83
C ASP A 175 -3.04 18.51 11.40
N ALA A 176 -4.10 17.71 11.24
CA ALA A 176 -5.41 18.05 11.78
C ALA A 176 -5.44 18.21 13.32
N GLU A 177 -4.49 17.60 14.03
CA GLU A 177 -4.40 17.63 15.49
C GLU A 177 -3.57 18.81 16.02
N ASP A 178 -2.46 19.16 15.37
CA ASP A 178 -1.51 20.15 15.90
C ASP A 178 -1.01 21.23 14.94
N ASN A 179 -1.40 21.16 13.65
CA ASN A 179 -1.11 22.15 12.61
C ASN A 179 0.40 22.48 12.52
N SER A 180 1.27 21.50 12.80
CA SER A 180 2.73 21.71 12.80
C SER A 180 3.37 21.83 11.41
N TYR A 181 2.62 21.47 10.37
CA TYR A 181 2.92 21.57 8.94
C TYR A 181 1.57 21.57 8.20
N ASP A 182 1.49 22.04 6.95
CA ASP A 182 0.25 22.27 6.20
C ASP A 182 0.16 21.36 4.97
N LEU A 183 -0.67 20.32 5.03
CA LEU A 183 -0.91 19.41 3.90
C LEU A 183 -2.10 19.82 3.03
N SER A 184 -2.70 20.99 3.25
CA SER A 184 -3.86 21.45 2.49
C SER A 184 -3.58 21.62 1.00
N TRP A 185 -2.33 21.93 0.62
CA TRP A 185 -1.87 21.99 -0.77
C TRP A 185 -2.20 20.71 -1.55
N PHE A 186 -2.24 19.56 -0.89
CA PHE A 186 -2.56 18.29 -1.52
C PHE A 186 -4.01 18.26 -2.05
N ASN A 187 -4.94 18.93 -1.35
CA ASN A 187 -6.33 19.06 -1.82
C ASN A 187 -6.47 20.04 -2.98
N GLU A 188 -5.53 20.98 -3.11
CA GLU A 188 -5.53 22.05 -4.12
C GLU A 188 -4.77 21.67 -5.39
N LEU A 189 -4.03 20.56 -5.38
CA LEU A 189 -3.28 20.10 -6.54
C LEU A 189 -4.17 19.92 -7.79
N PRO A 190 -3.78 20.51 -8.93
CA PRO A 190 -4.43 20.25 -10.21
C PRO A 190 -4.41 18.77 -10.59
N ASP A 191 -5.47 18.29 -11.25
CA ASP A 191 -5.53 16.90 -11.69
C ASP A 191 -4.48 16.57 -12.77
N GLY A 192 -4.25 17.51 -13.68
CA GLY A 192 -3.30 17.37 -14.78
C GLY A 192 -1.86 17.36 -14.27
N ASP A 193 -1.09 16.34 -14.65
CA ASP A 193 0.28 16.16 -14.15
C ASP A 193 1.17 17.37 -14.43
N ARG A 194 1.09 17.97 -15.63
CA ARG A 194 1.89 19.16 -15.97
C ARG A 194 1.60 20.36 -15.06
N SER A 195 0.32 20.63 -14.77
CA SER A 195 -0.09 21.71 -13.87
C SER A 195 0.22 21.40 -12.41
N ALA A 196 0.06 20.14 -11.98
CA ALA A 196 0.45 19.69 -10.64
C ALA A 196 1.96 19.82 -10.43
N ILE A 197 2.77 19.39 -11.40
CA ILE A 197 4.22 19.52 -11.38
C ILE A 197 4.64 20.98 -11.29
N ALA A 198 3.97 21.89 -12.00
CA ALA A 198 4.24 23.32 -11.90
C ALA A 198 3.94 23.85 -10.50
N MET A 199 2.75 23.57 -9.96
CA MET A 199 2.37 23.98 -8.61
C MET A 199 3.31 23.41 -7.53
N LEU A 200 3.68 22.13 -7.62
CA LEU A 200 4.60 21.48 -6.68
C LEU A 200 5.99 22.13 -6.71
N ARG A 201 6.45 22.56 -7.89
CA ARG A 201 7.72 23.31 -8.00
C ARG A 201 7.64 24.68 -7.35
N ASP A 202 6.50 25.36 -7.49
CA ASP A 202 6.28 26.66 -6.87
C ASP A 202 6.22 26.53 -5.34
N LEU A 203 5.49 25.53 -4.83
CA LEU A 203 5.45 25.21 -3.38
C LEU A 203 6.85 24.91 -2.85
N LEU A 204 7.58 24.00 -3.49
CA LEU A 204 8.96 23.62 -3.11
C LEU A 204 9.96 24.78 -3.21
N ALA A 205 9.65 25.87 -3.92
CA ALA A 205 10.50 27.05 -3.96
C ALA A 205 10.37 27.93 -2.71
N THR A 206 9.25 27.85 -2.00
CA THR A 206 8.93 28.78 -0.89
C THR A 206 8.64 28.10 0.44
N ASP A 207 8.21 26.84 0.42
CA ASP A 207 7.83 26.11 1.63
C ASP A 207 9.06 25.87 2.51
N PRO A 208 9.08 26.30 3.78
CA PRO A 208 10.19 26.07 4.69
C PRO A 208 10.11 24.75 5.46
N ASP A 209 8.95 24.09 5.51
CA ASP A 209 8.72 22.96 6.42
C ASP A 209 9.29 21.65 5.86
N PRO A 210 10.21 20.97 6.56
CA PRO A 210 10.81 19.74 6.04
C PRO A 210 9.82 18.59 5.82
N ILE A 211 8.76 18.48 6.63
CA ILE A 211 7.78 17.40 6.51
C ILE A 211 6.87 17.66 5.30
N ASP A 212 6.37 18.89 5.12
CA ASP A 212 5.58 19.24 3.94
C ASP A 212 6.37 19.05 2.66
N ARG A 213 7.61 19.57 2.64
CA ARG A 213 8.50 19.45 1.48
C ARG A 213 8.77 18.00 1.11
N HIS A 214 8.93 17.10 2.07
CA HIS A 214 9.07 15.67 1.78
C HIS A 214 7.89 15.14 0.98
N PHE A 215 6.67 15.46 1.39
CA PHE A 215 5.47 14.99 0.72
C PHE A 215 5.24 15.67 -0.63
N GLN A 216 5.62 16.95 -0.76
CA GLN A 216 5.63 17.66 -2.03
C GLN A 216 6.63 17.03 -3.02
N TYR A 217 7.85 16.71 -2.57
CA TYR A 217 8.81 15.99 -3.40
C TYR A 217 8.32 14.59 -3.77
N ALA A 218 7.78 13.83 -2.81
CA ALA A 218 7.27 12.48 -3.07
C ALA A 218 6.16 12.48 -4.14
N GLU A 219 5.23 13.44 -4.07
CA GLU A 219 4.19 13.61 -5.09
C GLU A 219 4.78 14.11 -6.43
N LEU A 220 5.71 15.06 -6.40
CA LEU A 220 6.40 15.56 -7.61
C LEU A 220 7.11 14.42 -8.35
N GLU A 221 7.86 13.60 -7.63
CA GLU A 221 8.53 12.40 -8.15
C GLU A 221 7.52 11.42 -8.77
N ALA A 222 6.42 11.14 -8.07
CA ALA A 222 5.38 10.24 -8.57
C ALA A 222 4.74 10.75 -9.87
N ARG A 223 4.49 12.07 -9.97
CA ARG A 223 3.92 12.73 -11.16
C ARG A 223 4.88 12.74 -12.34
N LEU A 224 6.14 13.09 -12.10
CA LEU A 224 7.17 13.06 -13.14
C LEU A 224 7.40 11.63 -13.66
N TYR A 225 7.43 10.64 -12.78
CA TYR A 225 7.59 9.24 -13.19
C TYR A 225 6.38 8.71 -13.96
N ARG A 226 5.16 9.19 -13.67
CA ARG A 226 3.97 8.88 -14.46
C ARG A 226 4.08 9.44 -15.88
N CYS A 227 4.66 10.64 -16.02
CA CYS A 227 4.87 11.31 -17.30
C CYS A 227 6.03 10.77 -18.14
N ARG A 228 6.77 9.75 -17.67
CA ARG A 228 7.97 9.21 -18.34
C ARG A 228 7.78 8.79 -19.80
N ASP A 229 6.57 8.38 -20.15
CA ASP A 229 6.20 7.91 -21.49
C ASP A 229 5.40 8.99 -22.27
N VAL A 230 5.22 10.19 -21.68
CA VAL A 230 4.41 11.30 -22.22
C VAL A 230 5.28 12.37 -22.86
N TYR A 231 6.42 12.71 -22.25
CA TYR A 231 7.37 13.65 -22.83
C TYR A 231 8.82 13.31 -22.45
N ASP A 232 9.74 13.54 -23.38
CA ASP A 232 11.12 13.02 -23.31
C ASP A 232 11.90 13.48 -22.06
N SER A 233 11.67 14.71 -21.60
CA SER A 233 12.37 15.27 -20.43
C SER A 233 11.85 14.77 -19.08
N ALA A 234 10.71 14.07 -19.03
CA ALA A 234 10.07 13.68 -17.77
C ALA A 234 10.98 12.85 -16.86
N LEU A 235 11.79 11.98 -17.46
CA LEU A 235 12.71 11.10 -16.74
C LEU A 235 13.98 11.81 -16.25
N ASP A 236 14.43 12.83 -16.95
CA ASP A 236 15.56 13.66 -16.52
C ASP A 236 15.10 14.63 -15.42
N GLU A 237 13.91 15.20 -15.57
CA GLU A 237 13.25 16.00 -14.53
C GLU A 237 12.96 15.18 -13.26
N PHE A 238 12.56 13.91 -13.40
CA PHE A 238 12.44 12.98 -12.28
C PHE A 238 13.79 12.76 -11.59
N ASP A 239 14.85 12.47 -12.36
CA ASP A 239 16.19 12.26 -11.82
C ASP A 239 16.70 13.51 -11.08
N ASP A 240 16.39 14.71 -11.57
CA ASP A 240 16.68 15.98 -10.91
C ASP A 240 15.87 16.20 -9.62
N ALA A 241 14.57 15.89 -9.64
CA ALA A 241 13.71 16.01 -8.46
C ALA A 241 14.21 15.10 -7.32
N CYS A 242 14.54 13.84 -7.63
CA CYS A 242 15.10 12.91 -6.65
C CYS A 242 16.44 13.40 -6.06
N ARG A 243 17.30 14.02 -6.86
CA ARG A 243 18.57 14.62 -6.37
C ARG A 243 18.33 15.80 -5.43
N ARG A 244 17.37 16.66 -5.74
CA ARG A 244 17.01 17.79 -4.87
C ARG A 244 16.36 17.32 -3.57
N HIS A 245 15.50 16.31 -3.65
CA HIS A 245 14.92 15.69 -2.47
C HIS A 245 16.00 15.07 -1.57
N ASP A 246 16.95 14.29 -2.13
CA ASP A 246 18.08 13.73 -1.37
C ASP A 246 18.95 14.80 -0.68
N ALA A 247 19.15 15.95 -1.34
CA ALA A 247 19.91 17.06 -0.78
C ALA A 247 19.28 17.62 0.52
N GLU A 248 17.98 17.40 0.73
CA GLU A 248 17.25 17.85 1.91
C GLU A 248 16.97 16.73 2.91
N MET A 249 17.25 15.46 2.55
CA MET A 249 16.79 14.32 3.34
C MET A 249 17.38 14.20 4.74
N GLU A 250 18.55 14.79 5.01
CA GLU A 250 19.09 14.81 6.38
C GLU A 250 18.22 15.65 7.31
N THR A 251 17.83 16.85 6.87
CA THR A 251 16.92 17.74 7.61
C THR A 251 15.54 17.11 7.74
N ILE A 252 15.03 16.51 6.67
CA ILE A 252 13.73 15.83 6.66
C ILE A 252 13.72 14.65 7.64
N CYS A 253 14.74 13.79 7.62
CA CYS A 253 14.84 12.67 8.55
C CYS A 253 14.98 13.12 10.01
N GLN A 254 15.64 14.26 10.28
CA GLN A 254 15.65 14.85 11.61
C GLN A 254 14.25 15.29 12.05
N ALA A 255 13.49 15.93 11.16
CA ALA A 255 12.11 16.33 11.43
C ALA A 255 11.19 15.12 11.68
N PHE A 256 11.30 14.05 10.88
CA PHE A 256 10.57 12.80 11.11
C PHE A 256 10.89 12.15 12.46
N ASN A 257 12.17 12.08 12.81
CA ASN A 257 12.56 11.55 14.12
C ASN A 257 12.05 12.42 15.27
N ALA A 258 12.09 13.74 15.13
CA ALA A 258 11.55 14.64 16.14
C ALA A 258 10.02 14.49 16.30
N LYS A 259 9.30 14.32 15.18
CA LYS A 259 7.84 14.24 15.17
C LYS A 259 7.31 12.86 15.56
N TRP A 260 7.88 11.79 15.00
CA TRP A 260 7.34 10.44 15.09
C TRP A 260 8.29 9.43 15.74
N GLY A 261 9.54 9.82 16.03
CA GLY A 261 10.57 8.89 16.54
C GLY A 261 11.02 7.84 15.52
N LYS A 262 10.60 7.96 14.25
CA LYS A 262 10.88 7.02 13.17
C LYS A 262 10.88 7.72 11.82
N VAL A 263 11.57 7.13 10.85
CA VAL A 263 11.69 7.56 9.46
C VAL A 263 10.77 6.69 8.61
N PRO A 264 9.78 7.27 7.90
CA PRO A 264 8.89 6.54 7.01
C PRO A 264 9.66 5.94 5.82
N ARG A 265 8.98 5.10 5.02
CA ARG A 265 9.58 4.54 3.82
C ARG A 265 9.98 5.63 2.83
N LEU A 266 11.28 5.72 2.57
CA LEU A 266 11.90 6.64 1.62
C LEU A 266 11.88 6.04 0.20
N GLU A 267 10.76 6.18 -0.50
CA GLU A 267 10.53 5.56 -1.82
C GLU A 267 11.53 6.03 -2.90
N THR A 268 12.00 7.28 -2.80
CA THR A 268 13.02 7.89 -3.68
C THR A 268 14.25 6.98 -3.86
N TYR A 269 14.80 6.46 -2.76
CA TYR A 269 16.01 5.62 -2.81
C TYR A 269 15.77 4.27 -3.46
N ARG A 270 14.61 3.65 -3.19
CA ARG A 270 14.21 2.41 -3.85
C ARG A 270 14.05 2.63 -5.36
N GLN A 271 13.32 3.66 -5.76
CA GLN A 271 13.03 3.91 -7.17
C GLN A 271 14.28 4.30 -7.95
N MET A 272 15.16 5.14 -7.38
CA MET A 272 16.43 5.48 -8.00
C MET A 272 17.34 4.27 -8.13
N ALA A 273 17.45 3.41 -7.10
CA ALA A 273 18.21 2.17 -7.22
C ALA A 273 17.66 1.24 -8.32
N ILE A 274 16.33 1.07 -8.44
CA ILE A 274 15.71 0.32 -9.55
C ILE A 274 16.10 0.92 -10.91
N ARG A 275 16.01 2.24 -11.01
CA ARG A 275 16.23 2.97 -12.25
C ARG A 275 17.68 2.87 -12.72
N GLN A 276 18.65 3.06 -11.84
CA GLN A 276 20.07 2.92 -12.18
C GLN A 276 20.43 1.46 -12.50
N GLN A 277 19.85 0.50 -11.78
CA GLN A 277 19.95 -0.92 -12.13
C GLN A 277 19.47 -1.20 -13.57
N LYS A 278 18.35 -0.61 -14.00
CA LYS A 278 17.84 -0.77 -15.39
C LYS A 278 18.80 -0.15 -16.42
N LYS A 279 19.46 0.96 -16.09
CA LYS A 279 20.52 1.58 -16.89
C LYS A 279 21.85 0.79 -16.87
N LYS A 280 21.95 -0.25 -16.04
CA LYS A 280 23.19 -0.99 -15.73
C LYS A 280 24.30 -0.10 -15.15
N ASP A 281 23.91 1.04 -14.57
CA ASP A 281 24.80 1.90 -13.80
C ASP A 281 24.85 1.37 -12.38
N TRP A 282 25.78 0.44 -12.14
CA TRP A 282 25.87 -0.26 -10.87
C TRP A 282 26.49 0.60 -9.76
N ASP A 283 27.36 1.55 -10.10
CA ASP A 283 27.92 2.52 -9.15
C ASP A 283 26.81 3.43 -8.62
N ALA A 284 25.99 4.02 -9.50
CA ALA A 284 24.87 4.85 -9.06
C ALA A 284 23.79 4.03 -8.33
N CYS A 285 23.49 2.80 -8.78
CA CYS A 285 22.57 1.91 -8.06
C CYS A 285 23.07 1.62 -6.64
N LEU A 286 24.38 1.39 -6.48
CA LEU A 286 24.98 1.14 -5.18
C LEU A 286 24.87 2.36 -4.28
N TRP A 287 25.22 3.53 -4.81
CA TRP A 287 25.16 4.79 -4.07
C TRP A 287 23.76 5.09 -3.55
N TRP A 288 22.71 5.00 -4.38
CA TRP A 288 21.33 5.25 -3.95
C TRP A 288 20.86 4.27 -2.88
N ALA A 289 21.26 2.99 -2.98
CA ALA A 289 20.91 2.00 -1.97
C ALA A 289 21.63 2.27 -0.63
N GLU A 290 22.92 2.61 -0.66
CA GLU A 290 23.70 2.92 0.54
C GLU A 290 23.26 4.22 1.20
N ARG A 291 22.94 5.25 0.40
CA ARG A 291 22.44 6.53 0.90
C ARG A 291 21.12 6.38 1.65
N GLY A 292 20.15 5.64 1.09
CA GLY A 292 18.89 5.37 1.76
C GLY A 292 19.06 4.57 3.07
N LEU A 293 19.96 3.57 3.08
CA LEU A 293 20.29 2.82 4.29
C LEU A 293 20.91 3.71 5.37
N ALA A 294 21.78 4.64 4.99
CA ALA A 294 22.39 5.59 5.92
C ALA A 294 21.35 6.53 6.55
N LEU A 295 20.37 6.98 5.77
CA LEU A 295 19.30 7.86 6.25
C LEU A 295 18.31 7.17 7.19
N TYR A 296 18.00 5.90 6.96
CA TYR A 296 17.22 5.12 7.91
C TYR A 296 17.94 4.96 9.24
N GLY A 297 19.26 4.67 9.22
CA GLY A 297 20.00 4.31 10.43
C GLY A 297 19.29 3.21 11.21
N ASN A 298 19.00 3.47 12.49
CA ASN A 298 18.22 2.57 13.35
C ASN A 298 16.75 3.00 13.50
N ALA A 299 16.30 4.00 12.75
CA ALA A 299 15.01 4.65 12.93
C ALA A 299 13.99 4.29 11.83
N ALA A 300 14.26 3.30 10.98
CA ALA A 300 13.30 2.90 9.95
C ALA A 300 11.97 2.49 10.57
N ALA A 301 10.87 3.07 10.09
CA ALA A 301 9.52 2.68 10.48
C ALA A 301 9.17 1.24 10.05
N ARG A 302 9.84 0.74 9.00
CA ARG A 302 9.64 -0.63 8.50
C ARG A 302 10.95 -1.31 8.15
N GLU A 303 11.12 -2.53 8.65
CA GLU A 303 12.29 -3.37 8.38
C GLU A 303 12.37 -3.81 6.92
N ASP A 304 11.23 -4.08 6.27
CA ASP A 304 11.18 -4.52 4.87
C ASP A 304 11.71 -3.47 3.88
N ALA A 305 11.56 -2.19 4.19
CA ALA A 305 12.14 -1.09 3.43
C ALA A 305 13.68 -1.09 3.50
N VAL A 306 14.24 -1.41 4.67
CA VAL A 306 15.69 -1.58 4.87
C VAL A 306 16.17 -2.82 4.12
N GLU A 307 15.46 -3.94 4.23
CA GLU A 307 15.80 -5.18 3.53
C GLU A 307 15.82 -5.03 2.01
N ASP A 308 14.87 -4.31 1.42
CA ASP A 308 14.84 -4.07 -0.02
C ASP A 308 16.11 -3.32 -0.48
N LEU A 309 16.51 -2.26 0.24
CA LEU A 309 17.74 -1.53 -0.07
C LEU A 309 18.99 -2.39 0.17
N LEU A 310 19.04 -3.22 1.21
CA LEU A 310 20.13 -4.18 1.43
C LEU A 310 20.27 -5.16 0.25
N LYS A 311 19.15 -5.73 -0.23
CA LYS A 311 19.13 -6.64 -1.39
C LYS A 311 19.67 -5.95 -2.64
N ARG A 312 19.29 -4.69 -2.88
CA ARG A 312 19.78 -3.87 -4.01
C ARG A 312 21.27 -3.57 -3.92
N ARG A 313 21.72 -3.08 -2.76
CA ARG A 313 23.13 -2.81 -2.48
C ARG A 313 23.99 -4.04 -2.75
N ASN A 314 23.61 -5.19 -2.18
CA ASN A 314 24.36 -6.44 -2.33
C ASN A 314 24.43 -6.90 -3.78
N ARG A 315 23.32 -6.78 -4.53
CA ARG A 315 23.29 -7.09 -5.97
C ARG A 315 24.20 -6.15 -6.77
N ALA A 316 24.19 -4.85 -6.48
CA ALA A 316 25.03 -3.88 -7.17
C ALA A 316 26.53 -4.14 -6.90
N ARG A 317 26.91 -4.41 -5.64
CA ARG A 317 28.28 -4.81 -5.27
C ARG A 317 28.74 -6.05 -6.04
N GLN A 318 27.93 -7.11 -6.05
CA GLN A 318 28.23 -8.33 -6.79
C GLN A 318 28.46 -8.06 -8.29
N LYS A 319 27.67 -7.15 -8.87
CA LYS A 319 27.83 -6.77 -10.28
C LYS A 319 29.12 -6.01 -10.54
N LEU A 320 29.49 -5.06 -9.68
CA LEU A 320 30.75 -4.32 -9.78
C LEU A 320 31.96 -5.23 -9.60
N GLU A 321 31.90 -6.18 -8.65
CA GLU A 321 32.96 -7.18 -8.46
C GLU A 321 33.12 -8.08 -9.69
N SER A 322 32.03 -8.48 -10.33
CA SER A 322 32.07 -9.31 -11.55
C SER A 322 32.56 -8.58 -12.81
N GLN A 323 32.69 -7.25 -12.75
CA GLN A 323 33.18 -6.40 -13.85
C GLN A 323 34.66 -6.04 -13.72
N ARG A 324 35.27 -6.36 -12.57
CA ARG A 324 36.70 -6.21 -12.30
C ARG A 324 37.46 -7.48 -12.70
#